data_AF-A0A3D2TSI4-F1
#
_entry.id   AF-A0A3D2TSI4-F1
#
_cell.length_a   1.000
_cell.length_b   1.000
_cell.length_c   1.000
_cell.angle_alpha   90.00
_cell.angle_beta   90.00
_cell.angle_gamma   90.00
#
_symmetry.space_group_name_H-M   'P 1'
#
loop_
_entity.id
_entity.type
_entity.pdbx_description
1 polymer ?
#
loop_
_entity_poly.entity_id
_entity_poly.type
_entity_poly.pdbx_seq_one_letter_code
_entity_poly.pdbx_strand_id
1 'polypeptide(L)'
;MKKKLLMRLSALQFGMVETRLFLDTHPDDKEALELYNKYYEKHSALLKEYEAEYGPLTLNGLNSDDWLKDPWPWDNEFNCESDK
;
A
#
# COMPACT_ATOMS: atom_id res chain seq x y z
N MET A 1 -3.39 -2.14 -15.55
CA MET A 1 -2.09 -1.62 -15.06
C MET A 1 -2.01 -1.69 -13.54
N LYS A 2 -2.91 -1.02 -12.81
CA LYS A 2 -3.11 -1.10 -11.34
C LYS A 2 -2.80 -2.45 -10.66
N LYS A 3 -3.49 -3.54 -11.03
CA LYS A 3 -3.31 -4.88 -10.42
C LYS A 3 -1.86 -5.40 -10.51
N LYS A 4 -1.16 -5.12 -11.61
CA LYS A 4 0.23 -5.57 -11.83
C LYS A 4 1.20 -4.83 -10.91
N LEU A 5 0.98 -3.53 -10.69
CA LEU A 5 1.78 -2.73 -9.75
C LEU A 5 1.55 -3.18 -8.32
N LEU A 6 0.29 -3.38 -7.91
CA LEU A 6 -0.05 -3.91 -6.58
C LEU A 6 0.61 -5.27 -6.32
N MET A 7 0.54 -6.18 -7.28
CA MET A 7 1.14 -7.50 -7.11
C MET A 7 2.67 -7.45 -6.96
N ARG A 8 3.32 -6.52 -7.66
CA ARG A 8 4.76 -6.27 -7.51
C ARG A 8 5.11 -5.64 -6.16
N LEU A 9 4.30 -4.68 -5.68
CA LEU A 9 4.44 -4.10 -4.35
C LEU A 9 4.32 -5.18 -3.28
N SER A 10 3.28 -6.01 -3.33
CA SER A 10 3.08 -7.12 -2.39
C SER A 10 4.23 -8.12 -2.41
N ALA A 11 4.78 -8.45 -3.59
CA ALA A 11 5.92 -9.37 -3.70
C ALA A 11 7.20 -8.79 -3.06
N LEU A 12 7.48 -7.50 -3.25
CA LEU A 12 8.59 -6.81 -2.61
C LEU A 12 8.40 -6.74 -1.09
N GLN A 13 7.19 -6.42 -0.64
CA GLN A 13 6.85 -6.37 0.79
C GLN A 13 6.99 -7.74 1.46
N PHE A 14 6.55 -8.82 0.79
CA PHE A 14 6.80 -10.18 1.25
C PHE A 14 8.29 -10.46 1.41
N GLY A 15 9.10 -10.16 0.39
CA GLY A 15 10.56 -10.34 0.45
C GLY A 15 11.19 -9.58 1.62
N MET A 16 10.76 -8.34 1.86
CA MET A 16 11.24 -7.54 3.00
C MET A 16 10.89 -8.18 4.35
N VAL A 17 9.67 -8.71 4.51
CA VAL A 17 9.24 -9.37 5.75
C VAL A 17 10.06 -10.64 5.99
N GLU A 18 10.22 -11.49 4.97
CA GLU A 18 11.01 -12.72 5.08
C GLU A 18 12.49 -12.44 5.40
N THR A 19 13.10 -11.46 4.72
CA THR A 19 14.50 -11.11 4.99
C THR A 19 14.67 -10.53 6.40
N ARG A 20 13.69 -9.75 6.88
CA ARG A 20 13.71 -9.24 8.26
C ARG A 20 13.59 -10.37 9.29
N LEU A 21 12.67 -11.30 9.08
CA LEU A 21 12.52 -12.47 9.93
C LEU A 21 13.79 -13.33 9.97
N PHE A 22 14.48 -13.46 8.84
CA PHE A 22 15.78 -14.12 8.78
C PHE A 22 16.83 -13.38 9.63
N LEU A 23 16.93 -12.06 9.48
CA LEU A 23 17.86 -11.21 10.23
C LEU A 23 17.62 -11.22 11.75
N ASP A 24 16.39 -11.46 12.22
CA ASP A 24 16.11 -11.63 13.65
C ASP A 24 16.90 -12.81 14.27
N THR A 25 17.26 -13.81 13.44
CA THR A 25 18.08 -14.96 13.85
C THR A 25 19.55 -14.84 13.43
N HIS A 26 19.86 -14.02 12.43
CA HIS A 26 21.20 -13.81 11.88
C HIS A 26 21.52 -12.30 11.77
N PRO A 27 21.73 -11.60 12.91
CA PRO A 27 21.79 -10.14 12.93
C PRO A 27 23.01 -9.54 12.21
N ASP A 28 24.11 -10.31 12.11
CA ASP A 28 25.36 -9.86 11.49
C ASP A 28 25.48 -10.26 10.00
N ASP A 29 24.42 -10.84 9.41
CA ASP A 29 24.40 -11.21 8.00
C ASP A 29 24.26 -9.97 7.11
N LYS A 30 25.40 -9.54 6.55
CA LYS A 30 25.49 -8.36 5.69
C LYS A 30 24.78 -8.56 4.35
N GLU A 31 24.78 -9.77 3.80
CA GLU A 31 24.15 -10.05 2.51
C GLU A 31 22.63 -9.96 2.64
N ALA A 32 22.07 -10.51 3.71
CA ALA A 32 20.65 -10.38 4.02
C ALA A 32 20.25 -8.92 4.27
N LEU A 33 21.08 -8.13 4.95
CA LEU A 33 20.82 -6.71 5.16
C LEU A 33 20.84 -5.91 3.85
N GLU A 34 21.82 -6.16 2.98
CA GLU A 34 21.89 -5.54 1.65
C GLU A 34 20.68 -5.92 0.79
N LEU A 35 20.24 -7.19 0.86
CA LEU A 35 19.06 -7.67 0.15
C LEU A 35 17.78 -6.96 0.62
N TYR A 36 17.61 -6.81 1.94
CA TYR A 36 16.50 -6.07 2.52
C TYR A 36 16.46 -4.62 2.02
N ASN A 37 17.61 -3.93 2.07
CA ASN A 37 17.72 -2.54 1.62
C ASN A 37 17.37 -2.40 0.13
N LYS A 38 17.84 -3.34 -0.71
CA LYS A 38 17.50 -3.38 -2.13
C LYS A 38 16.00 -3.57 -2.39
N TYR A 39 15.32 -4.40 -1.59
CA TYR A 39 13.87 -4.55 -1.69
C TYR A 39 13.14 -3.28 -1.21
N TYR A 40 13.60 -2.67 -0.12
CA TYR A 40 13.06 -1.43 0.41
C TYR A 40 13.11 -0.29 -0.63
N GLU A 41 14.26 -0.09 -1.28
CA GLU A 41 14.42 0.94 -2.31
C GLU A 41 13.46 0.73 -3.49
N LYS A 42 13.38 -0.51 -4.00
CA LYS A 42 12.46 -0.87 -5.09
C LYS A 42 11.00 -0.68 -4.69
N HIS A 43 10.64 -1.08 -3.47
CA HIS A 43 9.30 -0.92 -2.93
C HIS A 43 8.93 0.56 -2.83
N SER A 44 9.82 1.38 -2.27
CA SER A 44 9.60 2.83 -2.10
C SER A 44 9.42 3.54 -3.45
N ALA A 45 10.24 3.21 -4.45
CA ALA A 45 10.12 3.78 -5.79
C ALA A 45 8.80 3.39 -6.46
N LEU A 46 8.43 2.11 -6.40
CA LEU A 46 7.19 1.61 -6.99
C LEU A 46 5.94 2.12 -6.27
N LEU A 47 6.01 2.32 -4.96
CA LEU A 47 4.92 2.86 -4.15
C LEU A 47 4.65 4.32 -4.58
N LYS A 48 5.70 5.13 -4.74
CA LYS A 48 5.56 6.51 -5.25
C LYS A 48 4.94 6.56 -6.64
N GLU A 49 5.37 5.67 -7.55
CA GLU A 49 4.78 5.56 -8.89
C GLU A 49 3.29 5.23 -8.82
N TYR A 50 2.92 4.24 -7.99
CA TYR A 50 1.54 3.87 -7.79
C TYR A 50 0.71 5.02 -7.19
N GLU A 51 1.20 5.64 -6.11
CA GLU A 51 0.45 6.68 -5.39
C GLU A 51 0.24 7.93 -6.23
N ALA A 52 1.19 8.26 -7.12
CA ALA A 52 1.06 9.37 -8.06
C ALA A 52 -0.06 9.14 -9.11
N GLU A 53 -0.32 7.90 -9.50
CA GLU A 53 -1.31 7.57 -10.53
C GLU A 53 -2.68 7.17 -9.96
N TYR A 54 -2.71 6.48 -8.82
CA TYR A 54 -3.93 5.84 -8.28
C TYR A 54 -4.36 6.36 -6.91
N GLY A 55 -3.60 7.29 -6.32
CA GLY A 55 -3.85 7.82 -4.98
C GLY A 55 -3.14 7.02 -3.88
N PRO A 56 -3.20 7.53 -2.64
CA PRO A 56 -2.43 7.00 -1.50
C PRO A 56 -2.80 5.54 -1.20
N LEU A 57 -1.79 4.70 -1.06
CA LEU A 57 -1.89 3.33 -0.54
C LEU A 57 -1.57 3.28 0.95
N THR A 58 -0.75 4.23 1.40
CA THR A 58 -0.35 4.37 2.78
C THR A 58 -1.05 5.56 3.41
N LEU A 59 -1.41 5.42 4.69
CA LEU A 59 -1.92 6.54 5.46
C LEU A 59 -0.79 7.56 5.62
N ASN A 60 -0.98 8.72 5.00
CA ASN A 60 -0.05 9.84 4.88
C ASN A 60 -0.86 11.14 4.76
N GLY A 61 -0.18 12.28 4.76
CA GLY A 61 -0.83 13.60 4.70
C GLY A 61 -1.55 13.94 3.39
N LEU A 62 -1.59 13.02 2.41
CA LEU A 62 -2.31 13.17 1.15
C LEU A 62 -3.68 12.47 1.15
N ASN A 63 -4.03 11.76 2.24
CA ASN A 63 -5.34 11.15 2.36
C ASN A 63 -6.39 12.23 2.59
N SER A 64 -7.50 12.13 1.87
CA SER A 64 -8.62 13.04 2.05
C SER A 64 -9.55 12.54 3.15
N ASP A 65 -9.96 13.45 4.04
CA ASP A 65 -11.02 13.24 5.01
C ASP A 65 -12.42 13.48 4.40
N ASP A 66 -12.53 13.55 3.06
CA ASP A 66 -13.81 13.76 2.37
C ASP A 66 -14.86 12.70 2.71
N TRP A 67 -14.46 11.51 3.15
CA TRP A 67 -15.38 10.47 3.62
C TRP A 67 -16.11 10.83 4.92
N LEU A 68 -15.64 11.84 5.67
CA LEU A 68 -16.31 12.39 6.85
C LEU A 68 -17.33 13.48 6.51
N LYS A 69 -17.45 13.90 5.25
CA LYS A 69 -18.40 14.94 4.82
C LYS A 69 -19.76 14.32 4.49
N ASP A 70 -20.83 14.95 4.96
CA ASP A 70 -22.19 14.63 4.52
C ASP A 70 -22.42 15.09 3.07
N PRO A 71 -23.16 14.33 2.24
CA PRO A 71 -23.71 13.00 2.53
C PRO A 71 -22.63 11.92 2.46
N TRP A 72 -22.73 10.91 3.31
CA TRP A 72 -21.80 9.79 3.30
C TRP A 72 -21.90 9.05 1.96
N PRO A 73 -20.84 8.37 1.50
CA PRO A 73 -20.84 7.70 0.20
C PRO A 73 -21.99 6.69 -0.01
N TRP A 74 -22.53 6.12 1.06
CA TRP A 74 -23.65 5.17 1.05
C TRP A 74 -25.02 5.80 1.33
N ASP A 75 -25.11 7.08 1.72
CA ASP A 75 -26.40 7.74 1.96
C ASP A 75 -27.21 7.89 0.66
N ASN A 76 -26.52 7.97 -0.50
CA ASN A 76 -27.16 8.10 -1.81
C ASN A 76 -27.77 6.79 -2.33
N GLU A 77 -27.41 5.63 -1.76
CA GLU A 77 -28.02 4.34 -2.12
C GLU A 77 -29.37 4.11 -1.42
N PHE A 78 -29.71 4.94 -0.42
CA PHE A 78 -30.95 4.84 0.35
C PHE A 78 -32.05 5.81 -0.08
N ASN A 79 -31.91 6.52 -1.21
CA ASN A 79 -33.05 7.23 -1.79
C ASN A 79 -33.94 6.22 -2.53
N CYS A 80 -34.79 5.55 -1.75
CA CYS A 80 -35.76 4.56 -2.18
C CYS A 80 -36.56 5.03 -3.39
N GLU A 81 -36.61 4.17 -4.43
CA GLU A 81 -37.87 3.95 -5.14
C GLU A 81 -38.92 3.60 -4.08
N SER A 82 -39.71 4.59 -3.67
CA SER A 82 -41.02 4.35 -3.11
C SER A 82 -42.00 4.59 -4.24
N ASP A 83 -42.24 3.52 -5.00
CA ASP A 83 -43.49 3.34 -5.73
C ASP A 83 -44.66 3.65 -4.79
N LYS A 84 -45.36 4.76 -5.07
CA LYS A 84 -46.82 4.90 -5.02
C LYS A 84 -47.25 6.24 -5.63
#